data_AF-A0A668A0A9-F1
#
_entry.id   AF-A0A668A0A9-F1
#
_cell.length_a   1.000
_cell.length_b   1.000
_cell.length_c   1.000
_cell.angle_alpha   90.00
_cell.angle_beta   90.00
_cell.angle_gamma   90.00
#
_symmetry.space_group_name_H-M   'P 1'
#
loop_
_entity.id
_entity.type
_entity.pdbx_description
1 polymer ?
#
loop_
_entity_poly.entity_id
_entity_poly.type
_entity_poly.pdbx_seq_one_letter_code
_entity_poly.pdbx_strand_id
1 'polypeptide(L)'
;MENQFKGLIIGFAMLFFYCSRKLGQGLDRYVYIFMCAGNRIFNRCGQDPKQLCVPCEEGTFTTEPRVYSCSRCSDCTGAQVVKKACTSTSDTVCGCQDGLQCGDATCSFCVTTCGKGEEPVQRSCRPCANGTFNDKIHEKCKPWRTR
;
A
#
# COMPACT_ATOMS: atom_id res chain seq x y z
N MET A 1 -30.79 -9.79 -3.84
CA MET A 1 -30.04 -10.65 -2.89
C MET A 1 -29.98 -9.89 -1.58
N GLU A 2 -30.77 -10.30 -0.61
CA GLU A 2 -31.05 -9.49 0.58
C GLU A 2 -30.50 -10.17 1.82
N ASN A 3 -29.53 -9.52 2.47
CA ASN A 3 -29.01 -9.95 3.76
C ASN A 3 -30.07 -9.62 4.81
N GLN A 4 -30.84 -10.62 5.24
CA GLN A 4 -31.90 -10.44 6.22
C GLN A 4 -31.34 -10.53 7.64
N PHE A 5 -31.34 -9.39 8.34
CA PHE A 5 -31.15 -9.29 9.78
C PHE A 5 -32.30 -10.01 10.49
N LYS A 6 -32.01 -11.08 11.24
CA LYS A 6 -32.97 -11.64 12.21
C LYS A 6 -32.49 -11.35 13.62
N GLY A 7 -32.82 -10.17 14.12
CA GLY A 7 -32.67 -9.82 15.53
C GLY A 7 -33.90 -10.27 16.30
N LEU A 8 -33.74 -11.15 17.28
CA LEU A 8 -34.74 -11.37 18.33
C LEU A 8 -34.18 -10.78 19.61
N ILE A 9 -34.76 -9.66 20.05
CA ILE A 9 -34.42 -9.00 21.31
C ILE A 9 -35.04 -9.81 22.45
N ILE A 10 -34.26 -10.68 23.11
CA ILE A 10 -34.60 -11.19 24.45
C ILE A 10 -33.30 -11.37 25.25
N GLY A 11 -33.11 -10.50 26.27
CA GLY A 11 -32.34 -10.76 27.49
C GLY A 11 -30.83 -11.00 27.41
N PHE A 12 -30.04 -10.02 27.89
CA PHE A 12 -28.75 -10.17 28.59
C PHE A 12 -27.93 -11.44 28.29
N ALA A 13 -27.40 -11.57 27.06
CA ALA A 13 -26.30 -12.48 26.77
C ALA A 13 -25.48 -11.93 25.60
N MET A 14 -24.17 -11.87 25.81
CA MET A 14 -23.07 -11.53 24.90
C MET A 14 -23.45 -11.59 23.40
N LEU A 15 -23.29 -10.47 22.71
CA LEU A 15 -23.49 -10.31 21.26
C LEU A 15 -22.54 -11.21 20.45
N PHE A 16 -22.89 -12.49 20.31
CA PHE A 16 -22.36 -13.35 19.26
C PHE A 16 -23.22 -13.12 18.02
N PHE A 17 -22.71 -12.35 17.06
CA PHE A 17 -23.36 -12.16 15.77
C PHE A 17 -23.18 -13.42 14.90
N TYR A 18 -24.08 -14.39 15.03
CA TYR A 18 -24.15 -15.56 14.16
C TYR A 18 -24.77 -15.18 12.81
N CYS A 19 -24.17 -15.60 11.70
CA CYS A 19 -24.76 -15.49 10.37
C CYS A 19 -25.41 -16.85 10.03
N SER A 20 -26.74 -16.86 9.91
CA SER A 20 -27.52 -18.08 9.74
C SER A 20 -27.87 -18.31 8.27
N ARG A 21 -27.25 -19.30 7.62
CA ARG A 21 -27.75 -19.86 6.35
C ARG A 21 -28.73 -21.00 6.71
N LYS A 22 -29.99 -20.95 6.26
CA LYS A 22 -30.90 -22.10 6.43
C LYS A 22 -30.44 -23.24 5.51
N LEU A 23 -29.65 -24.18 6.04
CA LEU A 23 -29.35 -25.47 5.43
C LEU A 23 -29.63 -26.55 6.49
N GLY A 24 -30.80 -27.18 6.43
CA GLY A 24 -31.10 -28.37 7.22
C GLY A 24 -31.24 -28.20 8.75
N GLN A 25 -31.46 -29.34 9.41
CA GLN A 25 -31.76 -29.52 10.84
C GLN A 25 -30.49 -29.76 11.69
N GLY A 26 -29.52 -28.82 11.69
CA GLY A 26 -28.29 -28.97 12.46
C GLY A 26 -27.67 -27.63 12.87
N LEU A 27 -27.12 -27.56 14.10
CA LEU A 27 -26.45 -26.38 14.62
C LEU A 27 -25.01 -26.31 14.10
N ASP A 28 -24.84 -25.97 12.82
CA ASP A 28 -23.53 -25.77 12.25
C ASP A 28 -22.91 -24.50 12.86
N ARG A 29 -21.75 -24.61 13.51
CA ARG A 29 -21.02 -23.48 14.09
C ARG A 29 -20.38 -22.66 12.98
N TYR A 30 -21.06 -21.60 12.56
CA TYR A 30 -20.51 -20.60 11.65
C TYR A 30 -19.70 -19.55 12.43
N VAL A 31 -18.51 -19.22 11.93
CA VAL A 31 -17.59 -18.23 12.52
C VAL A 31 -17.59 -16.97 11.65
N TYR A 32 -17.61 -15.81 12.29
CA TYR A 32 -17.51 -14.52 11.62
C TYR A 32 -16.05 -14.03 11.60
N ILE A 33 -15.57 -13.61 10.42
CA ILE A 33 -14.25 -13.01 10.28
C ILE A 33 -14.37 -11.51 9.98
N PHE A 34 -13.66 -10.71 10.77
CA PHE A 34 -13.63 -9.25 10.61
C PHE A 34 -12.41 -8.77 9.83
N MET A 35 -11.31 -9.55 9.88
CA MET A 35 -10.05 -9.16 9.28
C MET A 35 -9.19 -10.38 8.93
N CYS A 36 -8.42 -10.25 7.87
CA CYS A 36 -7.46 -11.21 7.35
C CYS A 36 -6.11 -10.48 7.20
N ALA A 37 -5.15 -10.72 8.09
CA ALA A 37 -3.84 -10.07 7.97
C ALA A 37 -3.06 -10.63 6.78
N GLY A 38 -2.66 -9.75 5.85
CA GLY A 38 -1.90 -10.13 4.65
C GLY A 38 -2.66 -10.97 3.61
N ASN A 39 -3.97 -11.13 3.80
CA ASN A 39 -4.87 -11.90 2.96
C ASN A 39 -6.16 -11.09 2.74
N ARG A 40 -6.92 -11.40 1.70
CA ARG A 40 -8.24 -10.79 1.49
C ARG A 40 -9.34 -11.64 2.11
N ILE A 41 -10.41 -10.99 2.52
CA ILE A 41 -11.65 -11.62 2.97
C ILE A 41 -12.36 -12.18 1.74
N PHE A 42 -12.50 -13.50 1.68
CA PHE A 42 -13.31 -14.16 0.65
C PHE A 42 -14.79 -14.14 1.03
N ASN A 43 -15.10 -14.52 2.28
CA ASN A 43 -16.43 -14.46 2.86
C ASN A 43 -16.35 -14.02 4.32
N ARG A 44 -17.35 -13.28 4.81
CA ARG A 44 -17.39 -12.86 6.24
C ARG A 44 -17.80 -13.97 7.19
N CYS A 45 -18.42 -15.04 6.69
CA CYS A 45 -19.00 -16.10 7.49
C CYS A 45 -18.84 -17.46 6.80
N GLY A 46 -18.45 -18.48 7.57
CA GLY A 46 -18.39 -19.87 7.12
C GLY A 46 -18.08 -20.82 8.27
N GLN A 47 -18.09 -22.11 7.98
CA GLN A 47 -17.80 -23.16 8.97
C GLN A 47 -16.29 -23.27 9.26
N ASP A 48 -15.45 -23.09 8.23
CA ASP A 48 -13.99 -23.12 8.37
C ASP A 48 -13.40 -21.70 8.29
N PRO A 49 -12.90 -21.14 9.40
CA PRO A 49 -12.23 -19.83 9.42
C PRO A 49 -11.07 -19.71 8.43
N LYS A 50 -10.37 -20.81 8.12
CA LYS A 50 -9.22 -20.81 7.19
C LYS A 50 -9.64 -20.55 5.75
N GLN A 51 -10.86 -20.90 5.37
CA GLN A 51 -11.39 -20.67 4.02
C GLN A 51 -12.02 -19.27 3.85
N LEU A 52 -12.13 -18.50 4.94
CA LEU A 52 -12.67 -17.14 4.91
C LEU A 52 -11.62 -16.10 4.52
N CYS A 53 -10.33 -16.42 4.70
CA CYS A 53 -9.21 -15.62 4.24
C CYS A 53 -8.52 -16.33 3.08
N VAL A 54 -8.33 -15.62 1.97
CA VAL A 54 -7.63 -16.15 0.80
C VAL A 54 -6.41 -15.27 0.54
N PRO A 55 -5.24 -15.85 0.23
CA PRO A 55 -4.06 -15.07 -0.13
C PRO A 55 -4.30 -14.23 -1.37
N CYS A 56 -3.55 -13.13 -1.47
CA CYS A 56 -3.48 -12.35 -2.70
C CYS A 56 -2.85 -13.19 -3.82
N GLU A 57 -3.38 -13.03 -5.03
CA GLU A 57 -2.84 -13.66 -6.24
C GLU A 57 -1.49 -13.04 -6.60
N GLU A 58 -0.68 -13.77 -7.37
CA GLU A 58 0.60 -13.24 -7.87
C GLU A 58 0.39 -11.92 -8.60
N GLY A 59 1.24 -10.93 -8.31
CA GLY A 59 1.09 -9.58 -8.85
C GLY A 59 0.03 -8.72 -8.14
N THR A 60 -0.47 -9.16 -6.97
CA THR A 60 -1.34 -8.35 -6.10
C THR A 60 -0.90 -8.36 -4.63
N PHE A 61 -1.28 -7.32 -3.89
CA PHE A 61 -0.93 -7.15 -2.48
C PHE A 61 -2.06 -6.51 -1.67
N THR A 62 -2.02 -6.66 -0.34
CA THR A 62 -2.81 -5.84 0.58
C THR A 62 -2.04 -5.52 1.86
N THR A 63 -2.05 -4.25 2.26
CA THR A 63 -1.55 -3.81 3.57
C THR A 63 -2.67 -3.72 4.61
N GLU A 64 -3.91 -3.61 4.15
CA GLU A 64 -5.08 -3.48 4.99
C GLU A 64 -5.71 -4.85 5.28
N PRO A 65 -6.06 -5.15 6.54
CA PRO A 65 -6.54 -6.46 6.90
C PRO A 65 -8.06 -6.63 6.67
N ARG A 66 -8.78 -5.59 6.20
CA ARG A 66 -10.26 -5.60 6.07
C ARG A 66 -10.74 -5.50 4.62
N VAL A 67 -9.93 -5.98 3.67
CA VAL A 67 -10.22 -5.86 2.23
C VAL A 67 -10.84 -7.14 1.65
N TYR A 68 -11.65 -7.00 0.60
CA TYR A 68 -12.23 -8.12 -0.17
C TYR A 68 -11.43 -8.46 -1.43
N SER A 69 -10.62 -7.52 -1.87
CA SER A 69 -9.78 -7.60 -3.07
C SER A 69 -8.39 -7.06 -2.74
N CYS A 70 -7.39 -7.63 -3.38
CA CYS A 70 -6.02 -7.13 -3.29
C CYS A 70 -5.78 -6.07 -4.39
N SER A 71 -4.88 -5.14 -4.12
CA SER A 71 -4.44 -4.13 -5.08
C SER A 71 -3.41 -4.72 -6.03
N ARG A 72 -3.38 -4.28 -7.28
CA ARG A 72 -2.31 -4.69 -8.21
C ARG A 72 -1.00 -4.05 -7.79
N CYS A 73 0.09 -4.79 -7.91
CA CYS A 73 1.42 -4.27 -7.67
C CYS A 73 1.77 -3.17 -8.68
N SER A 74 2.51 -2.17 -8.22
CA SER A 74 3.07 -1.12 -9.06
C SER A 74 4.17 -1.67 -9.96
N ASP A 75 4.20 -1.20 -11.21
CA ASP A 75 5.27 -1.53 -12.16
C ASP A 75 6.30 -0.41 -12.21
N CYS A 76 7.59 -0.77 -12.13
CA CYS A 76 8.67 0.19 -12.30
C CYS A 76 8.94 0.34 -13.81
N THR A 77 8.69 1.54 -14.36
CA THR A 77 8.77 1.80 -15.80
C THR A 77 9.79 2.89 -16.14
N GLY A 78 10.25 2.92 -17.40
CA GLY A 78 11.21 3.91 -17.87
C GLY A 78 12.58 3.75 -17.20
N ALA A 79 13.05 4.79 -16.52
CA ALA A 79 14.36 4.81 -15.83
C ALA A 79 14.29 4.30 -14.37
N GLN A 80 13.15 3.74 -13.97
CA GLN A 80 12.99 3.13 -12.66
C GLN A 80 13.52 1.69 -12.65
N VAL A 81 13.97 1.23 -11.49
CA VAL A 81 14.39 -0.14 -11.21
C VAL A 81 13.66 -0.67 -9.98
N VAL A 82 13.36 -1.96 -9.96
CA VAL A 82 12.75 -2.63 -8.82
C VAL A 82 13.78 -2.71 -7.69
N LYS A 83 13.52 -2.03 -6.56
CA LYS A 83 14.34 -2.13 -5.34
C LYS A 83 13.82 -3.19 -4.39
N LYS A 84 12.51 -3.35 -4.30
CA LYS A 84 11.86 -4.45 -3.57
C LYS A 84 10.75 -5.01 -4.44
N ALA A 85 10.75 -6.33 -4.60
CA ALA A 85 9.69 -7.03 -5.30
C ALA A 85 8.37 -6.93 -4.54
N CYS A 86 7.27 -6.97 -5.28
CA CYS A 86 5.95 -7.09 -4.68
C CYS A 86 5.79 -8.39 -3.90
N THR A 87 5.03 -8.34 -2.81
CA THR A 87 4.62 -9.51 -2.04
C THR A 87 3.12 -9.42 -1.76
N SER A 88 2.50 -10.48 -1.22
CA SER A 88 1.07 -10.43 -0.86
C SER A 88 0.74 -9.35 0.17
N THR A 89 1.73 -8.83 0.91
CA THR A 89 1.55 -7.85 1.98
C THR A 89 2.21 -6.50 1.72
N SER A 90 2.93 -6.34 0.60
CA SER A 90 3.65 -5.11 0.28
C SER A 90 3.70 -4.85 -1.21
N ASP A 91 3.50 -3.60 -1.61
CA ASP A 91 3.68 -3.19 -3.00
C ASP A 91 5.13 -3.32 -3.46
N THR A 92 5.34 -3.32 -4.78
CA THR A 92 6.63 -3.09 -5.41
C THR A 92 7.19 -1.74 -4.97
N VAL A 93 8.46 -1.71 -4.56
CA VAL A 93 9.17 -0.44 -4.30
C VAL A 93 10.11 -0.16 -5.46
N CYS A 94 9.84 0.94 -6.17
CA CYS A 94 10.69 1.43 -7.25
C CYS A 94 11.77 2.37 -6.73
N GLY A 95 12.91 2.36 -7.42
CA GLY A 95 13.95 3.37 -7.31
C GLY A 95 14.40 3.81 -8.70
N CYS A 96 15.41 4.67 -8.77
CA CYS A 96 15.99 5.11 -10.04
C CYS A 96 17.31 4.38 -10.33
N GLN A 97 17.64 4.24 -11.61
CA GLN A 97 18.97 3.79 -12.07
C GLN A 97 20.08 4.70 -11.54
N ASP A 98 21.30 4.19 -11.54
CA ASP A 98 22.47 4.95 -11.09
C ASP A 98 22.64 6.26 -11.88
N GLY A 99 22.94 7.34 -11.17
CA GLY A 99 23.02 8.69 -11.74
C GLY A 99 21.69 9.47 -11.78
N LEU A 100 20.59 8.85 -11.34
CA LEU A 100 19.28 9.48 -11.23
C LEU A 100 18.77 9.48 -9.77
N GLN A 101 17.96 10.47 -9.43
CA GLN A 101 17.30 10.62 -8.13
C GLN A 101 15.78 10.53 -8.28
N CYS A 102 15.08 10.10 -7.23
CA CYS A 102 13.62 10.16 -7.16
C CYS A 102 13.15 11.61 -7.20
N GLY A 103 12.24 11.94 -8.11
CA GLY A 103 11.67 13.27 -8.23
C GLY A 103 10.58 13.60 -7.20
N ASP A 104 10.08 12.59 -6.48
CA ASP A 104 9.12 12.71 -5.38
C ASP A 104 9.35 11.64 -4.30
N ALA A 105 8.55 11.69 -3.23
CA ALA A 105 8.68 10.78 -2.10
C ALA A 105 8.32 9.32 -2.43
N THR A 106 7.44 9.09 -3.42
CA THR A 106 7.04 7.76 -3.88
C THR A 106 7.92 7.23 -5.01
N CYS A 107 8.92 8.02 -5.43
CA CYS A 107 9.79 7.75 -6.56
C CYS A 107 9.04 7.48 -7.87
N SER A 108 7.93 8.18 -8.14
CA SER A 108 7.08 7.94 -9.32
C SER A 108 7.75 8.30 -10.65
N PHE A 109 8.77 9.17 -10.61
CA PHE A 109 9.64 9.47 -11.75
C PHE A 109 11.07 9.75 -11.30
N CYS A 110 12.00 9.62 -12.24
CA CYS A 110 13.42 9.83 -12.02
C CYS A 110 13.89 11.14 -12.67
N VAL A 111 14.77 11.85 -11.98
CA VAL A 111 15.39 13.09 -12.45
C VAL A 111 16.91 12.97 -12.38
N THR A 112 17.61 13.74 -13.19
CA THR A 112 19.07 13.79 -13.15
C THR A 112 19.55 14.27 -11.78
N THR A 113 20.55 13.59 -11.21
CA THR A 113 21.20 14.03 -9.98
C THR A 113 22.01 15.30 -10.27
N CYS A 114 21.74 16.39 -9.54
CA CYS A 114 22.42 17.65 -9.74
C CYS A 114 23.75 17.69 -8.98
N GLY A 115 24.77 18.24 -9.62
CA GLY A 115 26.10 18.36 -9.04
C GLY A 115 26.19 19.46 -7.99
N LYS A 116 27.39 19.61 -7.42
CA LYS A 116 27.73 20.80 -6.61
C LYS A 116 27.69 22.03 -7.50
N GLY A 117 27.20 23.14 -6.96
CA GLY A 117 27.01 24.39 -7.70
C GLY A 117 25.76 24.41 -8.58
N GLU A 118 24.94 23.35 -8.56
CA GLU A 118 23.66 23.29 -9.25
C GLU A 118 22.51 23.05 -8.28
N GLU A 119 21.29 23.41 -8.67
CA GLU A 119 20.07 23.06 -7.96
C GLU A 119 19.03 22.40 -8.87
N PRO A 120 18.19 21.52 -8.32
CA PRO A 120 17.10 20.91 -9.06
C PRO A 120 15.98 21.92 -9.35
N VAL A 121 15.63 22.05 -10.63
CA VAL A 121 14.48 22.81 -11.11
C VAL A 121 13.61 21.91 -11.97
N GLN A 122 12.41 21.61 -11.47
CA GLN A 122 11.47 20.67 -12.06
C GLN A 122 12.12 19.29 -12.29
N ARG A 123 12.54 18.99 -13.53
CA ARG A 123 13.20 17.73 -13.93
C ARG A 123 14.63 17.92 -14.42
N SER A 124 15.21 19.10 -14.22
CA SER A 124 16.53 19.49 -14.71
C SER A 124 17.37 20.11 -13.61
N CYS A 125 18.67 20.28 -13.89
CA CYS A 125 19.60 20.97 -13.02
C CYS A 125 19.92 22.34 -13.62
N ARG A 126 20.00 23.37 -12.78
CA ARG A 126 20.51 24.68 -13.19
C ARG A 126 21.66 25.10 -12.28
N PRO A 127 22.63 25.88 -12.78
CA PRO A 127 23.68 26.45 -11.95
C PRO A 127 23.08 27.42 -10.92
N CYS A 128 23.72 27.51 -9.75
CA CYS A 128 23.37 28.48 -8.71
C CYS A 128 23.53 29.92 -9.23
N ALA A 129 22.56 30.76 -8.92
CA ALA A 129 22.63 32.18 -9.24
C ALA A 129 23.73 32.89 -8.43
N ASN A 130 24.21 34.02 -8.93
CA ASN A 130 25.23 34.81 -8.23
C ASN A 130 24.75 35.19 -6.81
N GLY A 131 25.63 35.08 -5.81
CA GLY A 131 25.30 35.26 -4.39
C GLY A 131 24.67 34.03 -3.71
N THR A 132 24.51 32.92 -4.43
CA THR A 132 24.07 31.63 -3.86
C THR A 132 25.10 30.52 -4.10
N PHE A 133 25.03 29.45 -3.32
CA PHE A 133 25.90 28.28 -3.47
C PHE A 133 25.14 27.00 -3.11
N ASN A 134 25.61 25.89 -3.67
CA ASN A 134 25.23 24.54 -3.23
C ASN A 134 26.49 23.68 -3.14
N ASP A 135 26.83 23.22 -1.94
CA ASP A 135 27.99 22.38 -1.65
C ASP A 135 27.65 20.88 -1.60
N LYS A 136 26.38 20.51 -1.76
CA LYS A 136 25.89 19.12 -1.77
C LYS A 136 25.29 18.73 -3.10
N ILE A 137 25.12 17.43 -3.31
CA ILE A 137 24.42 16.90 -4.47
C ILE A 137 22.91 17.10 -4.30
N HIS A 138 22.24 17.45 -5.40
CA HIS A 138 20.79 17.50 -5.50
C HIS A 138 20.09 18.29 -4.36
N GLU A 139 20.72 19.37 -3.89
CA GLU A 139 20.20 20.30 -2.89
C GLU A 139 19.87 21.65 -3.56
N LYS A 140 19.02 22.45 -2.91
CA LYS A 140 18.72 23.80 -3.39
C LYS A 140 19.86 24.76 -3.09
N CYS A 141 20.09 25.73 -3.97
CA CYS A 141 21.09 26.77 -3.72
C CYS A 141 20.67 27.63 -2.53
N LYS A 142 21.64 27.97 -1.68
CA LYS A 142 21.44 28.78 -0.47
C LYS A 142 22.24 30.08 -0.59
N PRO A 143 21.79 31.18 0.02
CA PRO A 143 22.54 32.43 0.02
C PRO A 143 23.89 32.25 0.72
N TRP A 144 24.90 32.99 0.25
CA TRP A 144 26.19 33.05 0.93
C TRP A 144 25.99 33.66 2.32
N ARG A 145 26.80 33.22 3.29
CA ARG A 145 26.84 33.93 4.58
C ARG A 145 27.54 35.26 4.36
N THR A 146 26.82 36.35 4.47
CA THR A 146 27.41 37.67 4.67
C THR A 146 27.97 37.70 6.10
N ARG A 147 29.27 38.01 6.23
CA ARG A 147 29.90 38.27 7.53
C ARG A 147 29.40 39.59 8.11
#